data_AF-A0A661XPS3-F1
#
_entry.id   AF-A0A661XPS3-F1
#
_cell.length_a   1.000
_cell.length_b   1.000
_cell.length_c   1.000
_cell.angle_alpha   90.00
_cell.angle_beta   90.00
_cell.angle_gamma   90.00
#
_symmetry.space_group_name_H-M   'P 1'
#
loop_
_entity.id
_entity.type
_entity.pdbx_description
1 polymer ?
#
loop_
_entity_poly.entity_id
_entity_poly.type
_entity_poly.pdbx_seq_one_letter_code
_entity_poly.pdbx_strand_id
1 'polypeptide(L)'
;MEVLIEEIVIYSAILIFCVLVVYLYLRTLKRRSQKVEQKIIQAKEDGIHEPISLHPVVDIDNCIASGACITACPEEDILGIQNGKARLINASRCVGHGACFHACPVQAISLCIGTEKRGVDLPHMNQNFETNAPGVYIAGELGGMGLIKNSVEQGKQAMDDIVKSMRKGTGAEYDVIIVGAGPAGISAALHAKKNKLKFLVLEQDTLGGTVFTFPRSKIVMTSPMDLPLYGKVKLSETSKAELLDLWYKVLSENDISIRENCKVESIVQENNHFKVGIPTGDEFTTEKVLLAIGRRGTPRKLNVPGEDSEKVAYRLLEPEYISDKDIIVVGGGDSAVEAALSLMDDNHVTLSYRSEAFKRIKPKNDAKIKQAVADGKIEMLFNSNLTAIAEKEIDLSLKNGEVLQLKNDLVYIFAGGELPTQFLQKIGINITKRFGYALLKHNKN
;
A
#
# COMPACT_ATOMS: atom_id res chain seq x y z
N MET A 1 -62.26 39.32 18.13
CA MET A 1 -61.04 39.40 18.98
C MET A 1 -60.55 38.01 19.32
N GLU A 2 -61.44 37.08 19.69
CA GLU A 2 -61.10 35.68 20.00
C GLU A 2 -60.44 34.94 18.82
N VAL A 3 -60.98 35.04 17.60
CA VAL A 3 -60.39 34.41 16.40
C VAL A 3 -58.96 34.87 16.13
N LEU A 4 -58.66 36.16 16.33
CA LEU A 4 -57.31 36.71 16.14
C LEU A 4 -56.34 36.17 17.20
N ILE A 5 -56.80 35.99 18.45
CA ILE A 5 -55.99 35.44 19.54
C ILE A 5 -55.69 33.95 19.27
N GLU A 6 -56.67 33.17 18.82
CA GLU A 6 -56.48 31.77 18.43
C GLU A 6 -55.48 31.62 17.28
N GLU A 7 -55.60 32.43 16.23
CA GLU A 7 -54.66 32.45 15.11
C GLU A 7 -53.23 32.80 15.58
N ILE A 8 -53.08 33.82 16.43
CA ILE A 8 -51.77 34.19 16.99
C ILE A 8 -51.17 33.05 17.80
N VAL A 9 -51.96 32.35 18.61
CA VAL A 9 -51.49 31.21 19.42
C VAL A 9 -51.03 30.06 18.52
N ILE A 10 -51.81 29.72 17.48
CA ILE A 10 -51.47 28.66 16.53
C ILE A 10 -50.18 28.99 15.77
N TYR A 11 -50.06 30.18 15.17
CA TYR A 11 -48.86 30.58 14.44
C TYR A 11 -47.63 30.67 15.36
N SER A 12 -47.79 31.14 16.59
CA SER A 12 -46.70 31.20 17.57
C SER A 12 -46.24 29.79 17.97
N ALA A 13 -47.17 28.86 18.19
CA ALA A 13 -46.83 27.47 18.49
C ALA A 13 -46.08 26.79 17.34
N ILE A 14 -46.52 26.99 16.09
CA ILE A 14 -45.84 26.49 14.89
C ILE A 14 -44.43 27.09 14.78
N LEU A 15 -44.29 28.41 14.98
CA LEU A 15 -43.00 29.08 14.95
C LEU A 15 -42.04 28.52 16.01
N ILE A 16 -42.51 28.36 17.25
CA ILE A 16 -41.72 27.77 18.35
C ILE A 16 -41.30 26.34 17.99
N PHE A 17 -42.19 25.53 17.43
CA PHE A 17 -41.86 24.17 16.99
C PHE A 17 -40.78 24.19 15.90
N CYS A 18 -40.92 25.03 14.88
CA CYS A 18 -39.91 25.19 13.82
C CYS A 18 -38.55 25.62 14.39
N VAL A 19 -38.53 26.61 15.30
CA VAL A 19 -37.30 27.08 15.97
C VAL A 19 -36.68 25.96 16.80
N LEU A 20 -37.48 25.19 17.54
CA LEU A 20 -37.00 24.07 18.35
C LEU A 20 -36.38 22.98 17.46
N VAL A 21 -37.02 22.62 16.34
CA VAL A 21 -36.50 21.64 15.38
C VAL A 21 -35.17 22.11 14.79
N VAL A 22 -35.09 23.36 14.33
CA VAL A 22 -33.85 23.96 13.81
C VAL A 22 -32.76 23.99 14.88
N TYR A 23 -33.10 24.37 16.12
CA TYR A 23 -32.16 24.38 17.23
C TYR A 23 -31.61 22.98 17.55
N LEU A 24 -32.47 21.96 17.63
CA LEU A 24 -32.05 20.57 17.87
C LEU A 24 -31.19 20.03 16.73
N TYR A 25 -31.54 20.38 15.48
CA TYR A 25 -30.75 20.04 14.30
C TYR A 25 -29.35 20.68 14.36
N LEU A 26 -29.26 21.99 14.57
CA LEU A 26 -27.98 22.71 14.70
C LEU A 26 -27.14 22.21 15.88
N ARG A 27 -27.77 21.93 17.03
CA ARG A 27 -27.10 21.35 18.20
C ARG A 27 -26.51 19.97 17.89
N THR A 28 -27.24 19.15 17.13
CA THR A 28 -26.77 17.83 16.70
C THR A 28 -25.61 17.94 15.71
N LEU A 29 -25.69 18.85 14.74
CA LEU A 29 -24.58 19.13 13.81
C LEU A 29 -23.34 19.61 14.56
N LYS A 30 -23.48 20.55 15.50
CA LYS A 30 -22.37 21.04 16.32
C LYS A 30 -21.71 19.92 17.12
N ARG A 31 -22.50 19.07 17.77
CA ARG A 31 -21.99 17.90 18.51
C ARG A 31 -21.23 16.92 17.61
N ARG A 32 -21.74 16.63 16.41
CA ARG A 32 -21.06 15.75 15.43
C ARG A 32 -19.74 16.37 14.96
N SER A 33 -19.75 17.66 14.64
CA SER A 33 -18.55 18.41 14.25
C SER A 33 -17.47 18.38 15.34
N GLN A 34 -17.87 18.61 16.60
CA GLN A 34 -16.96 18.58 17.76
C GLN A 34 -16.32 17.19 17.96
N LYS A 35 -17.07 16.10 17.74
CA LYS A 35 -16.50 14.75 17.80
C LYS A 35 -15.41 14.55 16.74
N VAL A 36 -15.64 15.00 15.52
CA VAL A 36 -14.63 14.92 14.45
C VAL A 36 -13.42 15.79 14.76
N GLU A 37 -13.64 17.00 15.29
CA GLU A 37 -12.57 17.89 15.74
C GLU A 37 -11.68 17.24 16.81
N GLN A 38 -12.28 16.60 17.82
CA GLN A 38 -11.54 15.84 18.83
C GLN A 38 -10.72 14.71 18.21
N LYS A 39 -11.30 13.96 17.26
CA LYS A 39 -10.56 12.92 16.53
C LYS A 39 -9.39 13.50 15.73
N ILE A 40 -9.54 14.67 15.11
CA ILE A 40 -8.46 15.35 14.37
C ILE A 40 -7.35 15.80 15.33
N ILE A 41 -7.70 16.34 16.50
CA ILE A 41 -6.73 16.75 17.53
C ILE A 41 -5.93 15.52 18.00
N GLN A 42 -6.63 14.45 18.38
CA GLN A 42 -5.99 13.20 18.78
C GLN A 42 -5.07 12.66 17.67
N ALA A 43 -5.55 12.65 16.42
CA ALA A 43 -4.76 12.18 15.28
C ALA A 43 -3.48 12.99 15.06
N LYS A 44 -3.49 14.29 15.38
CA LYS A 44 -2.31 15.16 15.30
C LYS A 44 -1.33 14.87 16.43
N GLU A 45 -1.83 14.70 17.65
CA GLU A 45 -1.03 14.31 18.83
C GLU A 45 -0.34 12.95 18.61
N ASP A 46 -1.09 11.98 18.06
CA ASP A 46 -0.57 10.65 17.73
C ASP A 46 0.35 10.66 16.49
N GLY A 47 0.42 11.79 15.76
CA GLY A 47 1.21 11.91 14.53
C GLY A 47 0.70 11.09 13.36
N ILE A 48 -0.58 10.68 13.38
CA ILE A 48 -1.24 9.87 12.33
C ILE A 48 -2.10 10.71 11.38
N HIS A 49 -2.32 11.99 11.70
CA HIS A 49 -3.03 12.94 10.84
C HIS A 49 -2.24 13.26 9.57
N GLU A 50 -0.92 13.36 9.66
CA GLU A 50 -0.08 13.59 8.48
C GLU A 50 0.07 12.29 7.66
N PRO A 51 -0.25 12.28 6.37
CA PRO A 51 -0.21 11.06 5.57
C PRO A 51 1.21 10.61 5.27
N ILE A 52 1.35 9.28 5.20
CA ILE A 52 2.61 8.60 4.91
C ILE A 52 2.68 8.18 3.43
N SER A 53 1.52 8.01 2.80
CA SER A 53 1.33 7.47 1.47
C SER A 53 0.12 8.13 0.80
N LEU A 54 -0.53 7.43 -0.13
CA LEU A 54 -1.76 7.84 -0.79
C LEU A 54 -2.86 8.15 0.24
N HIS A 55 -3.45 9.34 0.14
CA HIS A 55 -4.52 9.80 1.02
C HIS A 55 -5.52 10.67 0.26
N PRO A 56 -6.77 10.77 0.73
CA PRO A 56 -7.74 11.67 0.12
C PRO A 56 -7.48 13.13 0.51
N VAL A 57 -7.52 14.01 -0.48
CA VAL A 57 -7.59 15.47 -0.32
C VAL A 57 -8.98 15.93 -0.74
N VAL A 58 -9.64 16.66 0.15
CA VAL A 58 -11.01 17.14 -0.06
C VAL A 58 -10.97 18.59 -0.54
N ASP A 59 -11.59 18.86 -1.68
CA ASP A 59 -11.94 20.21 -2.13
C ASP A 59 -13.11 20.72 -1.29
N ILE A 60 -12.81 21.66 -0.40
CA ILE A 60 -13.76 22.17 0.60
C ILE A 60 -14.87 22.98 -0.07
N ASP A 61 -14.56 23.68 -1.16
CA ASP A 61 -15.51 24.56 -1.83
C ASP A 61 -16.59 23.71 -2.52
N ASN A 62 -16.16 22.64 -3.20
CA ASN A 62 -17.07 21.72 -3.88
C ASN A 62 -17.75 20.70 -2.96
N CYS A 63 -17.24 20.46 -1.75
CA CYS A 63 -17.81 19.46 -0.85
C CYS A 63 -19.21 19.87 -0.35
N ILE A 64 -20.20 19.00 -0.57
CA ILE A 64 -21.59 19.18 -0.08
C ILE A 64 -21.91 18.44 1.23
N ALA A 65 -20.89 17.86 1.88
CA ALA A 65 -21.03 17.05 3.10
C ALA A 65 -22.08 15.93 3.05
N SER A 66 -22.20 15.25 1.90
CA SER A 66 -23.09 14.09 1.75
C SER A 66 -22.70 12.90 2.66
N GLY A 67 -21.47 12.84 3.15
CA GLY A 67 -20.97 11.73 3.97
C GLY A 67 -20.73 10.42 3.20
N ALA A 68 -20.97 10.39 1.89
CA ALA A 68 -20.78 9.20 1.05
C ALA A 68 -19.34 8.69 1.08
N CYS A 69 -18.36 9.61 1.07
CA CYS A 69 -16.94 9.26 1.15
C CYS A 69 -16.50 8.64 2.48
N ILE A 70 -17.24 8.93 3.56
CA ILE A 70 -16.99 8.38 4.90
C ILE A 70 -17.62 6.99 4.98
N THR A 71 -18.88 6.87 4.55
CA THR A 71 -19.64 5.62 4.56
C THR A 71 -19.02 4.55 3.66
N ALA A 72 -18.41 4.95 2.54
CA ALA A 72 -17.76 4.04 1.62
C ALA A 72 -16.35 3.59 2.07
N CYS A 73 -15.79 4.16 3.15
CA CYS A 73 -14.44 3.85 3.58
C CYS A 73 -14.43 2.69 4.61
N PRO A 74 -13.82 1.53 4.28
CA PRO A 74 -13.76 0.37 5.18
C PRO A 74 -12.76 0.54 6.32
N GLU A 75 -11.78 1.45 6.20
CA GLU A 75 -10.76 1.66 7.24
C GLU A 75 -11.29 2.49 8.43
N GLU A 76 -12.48 3.09 8.28
CA GLU A 76 -13.15 4.00 9.23
C GLU A 76 -12.29 5.21 9.64
N ASP A 77 -12.92 6.32 10.02
CA ASP A 77 -12.24 7.53 10.53
C ASP A 77 -11.04 8.05 9.69
N ILE A 78 -11.01 7.79 8.38
CA ILE A 78 -10.07 8.46 7.46
C ILE A 78 -10.57 9.88 7.17
N LEU A 79 -11.88 10.01 6.96
CA LEU A 79 -12.58 11.27 6.72
C LEU A 79 -13.71 11.43 7.75
N GLY A 80 -14.04 12.68 8.11
CA GLY A 80 -15.19 13.04 8.93
C GLY A 80 -15.84 14.34 8.48
N ILE A 81 -17.08 14.59 8.89
CA ILE A 81 -17.73 15.89 8.64
C ILE A 81 -17.44 16.84 9.80
N GLN A 82 -16.70 17.91 9.50
CA GLN A 82 -16.45 19.03 10.40
C GLN A 82 -16.98 20.30 9.75
N ASN A 83 -17.80 21.05 10.48
CA ASN A 83 -18.38 22.32 10.05
C ASN A 83 -19.04 22.23 8.67
N GLY A 84 -19.82 21.16 8.45
CA GLY A 84 -20.59 20.97 7.22
C GLY A 84 -19.72 20.63 6.00
N LYS A 85 -18.48 20.17 6.19
CA LYS A 85 -17.58 19.77 5.11
C LYS A 85 -16.78 18.53 5.50
N ALA A 86 -16.43 17.69 4.52
CA ALA A 86 -15.53 16.57 4.78
C ALA A 86 -14.12 17.08 5.11
N ARG A 87 -13.47 16.45 6.07
CA ARG A 87 -12.12 16.73 6.55
C ARG A 87 -11.38 15.43 6.78
N LEU A 88 -10.08 15.49 6.55
CA LEU A 88 -9.15 14.40 6.85
C LEU A 88 -9.01 14.26 8.38
N ILE A 89 -9.07 13.02 8.87
CA ILE A 89 -8.83 12.68 10.28
C ILE A 89 -7.52 11.89 10.37
N ASN A 90 -7.52 10.62 9.95
CA ASN A 90 -6.40 9.69 10.12
C ASN A 90 -5.76 9.32 8.77
N ALA A 91 -5.03 10.25 8.16
CA ALA A 91 -4.48 10.05 6.82
C ALA A 91 -3.46 8.89 6.75
N SER A 92 -2.71 8.65 7.83
CA SER A 92 -1.74 7.54 7.91
C SER A 92 -2.36 6.15 7.88
N ARG A 93 -3.66 6.03 8.21
CA ARG A 93 -4.40 4.76 8.17
C ARG A 93 -5.05 4.49 6.81
N CYS A 94 -4.99 5.44 5.89
CA CYS A 94 -5.54 5.26 4.55
C CYS A 94 -4.73 4.21 3.78
N VAL A 95 -5.38 3.13 3.36
CA VAL A 95 -4.76 2.08 2.52
C VAL A 95 -4.86 2.38 1.02
N GLY A 96 -5.48 3.49 0.63
CA GLY A 96 -5.50 3.96 -0.76
C GLY A 96 -6.41 3.16 -1.71
N HIS A 97 -7.45 2.51 -1.19
CA HIS A 97 -8.43 1.75 -2.00
C HIS A 97 -9.33 2.63 -2.89
N GLY A 98 -9.39 3.94 -2.63
CA GLY A 98 -10.07 4.93 -3.48
C GLY A 98 -11.60 4.93 -3.44
N ALA A 99 -12.25 4.18 -2.54
CA ALA A 99 -13.72 4.17 -2.50
C ALA A 99 -14.31 5.54 -2.16
N CYS A 100 -13.62 6.34 -1.34
CA CYS A 100 -14.01 7.72 -1.07
C CYS A 100 -14.02 8.61 -2.33
N PHE A 101 -13.04 8.43 -3.22
CA PHE A 101 -12.93 9.15 -4.49
C PHE A 101 -14.10 8.85 -5.43
N HIS A 102 -14.49 7.57 -5.54
CA HIS A 102 -15.60 7.14 -6.39
C HIS A 102 -16.98 7.42 -5.80
N ALA A 103 -17.13 7.38 -4.47
CA ALA A 103 -18.40 7.60 -3.81
C ALA A 103 -18.80 9.10 -3.71
N CYS A 104 -17.88 10.02 -3.99
CA CYS A 104 -18.16 11.45 -3.88
C CYS A 104 -19.08 11.91 -5.02
N PRO A 105 -20.34 12.31 -4.76
CA PRO A 105 -21.30 12.65 -5.82
C PRO A 105 -20.94 13.94 -6.56
N VAL A 106 -20.14 14.80 -5.93
CA VAL A 106 -19.69 16.10 -6.45
C VAL A 106 -18.21 16.10 -6.80
N GLN A 107 -17.59 14.91 -6.85
CA GLN A 107 -16.21 14.73 -7.31
C GLN A 107 -15.18 15.60 -6.55
N ALA A 108 -15.48 15.99 -5.32
CA ALA A 108 -14.68 16.89 -4.49
C ALA A 108 -13.49 16.18 -3.80
N ILE A 109 -13.12 14.97 -4.21
CA ILE A 109 -12.01 14.21 -3.62
C ILE A 109 -10.99 13.93 -4.70
N SER A 110 -9.72 14.17 -4.38
CA SER A 110 -8.57 13.68 -5.13
C SER A 110 -7.76 12.73 -4.26
N LEU A 111 -7.08 11.75 -4.84
CA LEU A 111 -6.12 10.92 -4.11
C LEU A 111 -4.72 11.43 -4.38
N CYS A 112 -4.07 11.92 -3.33
CA CYS A 112 -2.76 12.54 -3.41
C CYS A 112 -1.71 11.68 -2.72
N ILE A 113 -0.47 11.78 -3.20
CA ILE A 113 0.70 11.14 -2.61
C ILE A 113 1.73 12.19 -2.23
N GLY A 114 2.33 12.01 -1.04
CA GLY A 114 3.14 13.03 -0.40
C GLY A 114 2.30 14.19 0.15
N THR A 115 2.90 14.99 1.02
CA THR A 115 2.36 16.26 1.54
C THR A 115 3.21 17.42 1.05
N GLU A 116 2.84 18.65 1.38
CA GLU A 116 3.70 19.83 1.20
C GLU A 116 5.04 19.69 1.93
N LYS A 117 5.06 19.00 3.07
CA LYS A 117 6.26 18.79 3.90
C LYS A 117 7.00 17.51 3.56
N ARG A 118 6.29 16.50 3.05
CA ARG A 118 6.81 15.15 2.85
C ARG A 118 6.68 14.72 1.40
N GLY A 119 7.80 14.72 0.70
CA GLY A 119 7.87 14.21 -0.65
C GLY A 119 7.95 12.68 -0.72
N VAL A 120 7.47 12.10 -1.82
CA VAL A 120 7.58 10.68 -2.15
C VAL A 120 8.27 10.53 -3.50
N ASP A 121 9.28 9.68 -3.56
CA ASP A 121 9.99 9.38 -4.81
C ASP A 121 9.11 8.49 -5.69
N LEU A 122 8.82 8.99 -6.89
CA LEU A 122 7.99 8.32 -7.87
C LEU A 122 8.63 8.37 -9.26
N PRO A 123 8.56 7.28 -10.04
CA PRO A 123 8.94 7.32 -11.43
C PRO A 123 7.99 8.23 -12.22
N HIS A 124 8.53 8.89 -13.24
CA HIS A 124 7.72 9.68 -14.15
C HIS A 124 6.89 8.77 -15.06
N MET A 125 5.58 8.99 -15.09
CA MET A 125 4.64 8.28 -15.96
C MET A 125 3.54 9.22 -16.45
N ASN A 126 3.00 8.94 -17.63
CA ASN A 126 1.79 9.59 -18.12
C ASN A 126 0.52 8.86 -17.62
N GLN A 127 -0.66 9.32 -18.05
CA GLN A 127 -1.95 8.70 -17.69
C GLN A 127 -2.13 7.28 -18.23
N ASN A 128 -1.33 6.90 -19.23
CA ASN A 128 -1.36 5.60 -19.88
C ASN A 128 -0.29 4.66 -19.31
N PHE A 129 0.31 5.00 -18.16
CA PHE A 129 1.33 4.21 -17.46
C PHE A 129 2.68 4.10 -18.20
N GLU A 130 2.86 4.81 -19.32
CA GLU A 130 4.13 4.87 -20.03
C GLU A 130 5.06 5.85 -19.30
N THR A 131 6.33 5.46 -19.17
CA THR A 131 7.34 6.28 -18.52
C THR A 131 7.91 7.33 -19.47
N ASN A 132 8.86 8.14 -19.00
CA ASN A 132 9.63 9.01 -19.90
C ASN A 132 10.62 8.25 -20.79
N ALA A 133 10.84 6.94 -20.57
CA ALA A 133 11.54 6.06 -21.49
C ALA A 133 10.49 5.44 -22.45
N PRO A 134 10.39 5.90 -23.71
CA PRO A 134 9.30 5.51 -24.60
C PRO A 134 9.25 4.00 -24.81
N GLY A 135 8.09 3.38 -24.68
CA GLY A 135 7.91 1.92 -24.76
C GLY A 135 8.16 1.15 -23.46
N VAL A 136 8.56 1.83 -22.38
CA VAL A 136 8.67 1.26 -21.03
C VAL A 136 7.52 1.76 -20.18
N TYR A 137 6.77 0.83 -19.60
CA TYR A 137 5.58 1.07 -18.79
C TYR A 137 5.81 0.63 -17.34
N ILE A 138 5.05 1.21 -16.41
CA ILE A 138 5.09 0.84 -14.98
C ILE A 138 3.67 0.61 -14.47
N ALA A 139 3.44 -0.50 -13.76
CA ALA A 139 2.17 -0.80 -13.11
C ALA A 139 2.35 -1.34 -11.67
N GLY A 140 1.30 -1.21 -10.87
CA GLY A 140 1.24 -1.73 -9.50
C GLY A 140 1.80 -0.77 -8.45
N GLU A 141 2.36 -1.33 -7.37
CA GLU A 141 2.82 -0.54 -6.23
C GLU A 141 3.87 0.51 -6.63
N LEU A 142 4.66 0.26 -7.68
CA LEU A 142 5.69 1.19 -8.15
C LEU A 142 5.09 2.55 -8.54
N GLY A 143 3.88 2.58 -9.10
CA GLY A 143 3.13 3.79 -9.44
C GLY A 143 2.44 4.50 -8.27
N GLY A 144 2.54 3.97 -7.04
CA GLY A 144 2.04 4.64 -5.83
C GLY A 144 0.74 4.09 -5.25
N MET A 145 0.17 3.04 -5.84
CA MET A 145 -1.05 2.38 -5.33
C MET A 145 -0.78 0.89 -5.06
N GLY A 146 -0.52 0.54 -3.81
CA GLY A 146 -0.08 -0.81 -3.42
C GLY A 146 -1.18 -1.85 -3.17
N LEU A 147 -2.46 -1.53 -3.38
CA LEU A 147 -3.55 -2.49 -3.20
C LEU A 147 -3.57 -3.51 -4.35
N ILE A 148 -3.82 -4.78 -4.07
CA ILE A 148 -3.91 -5.87 -5.07
C ILE A 148 -4.90 -5.49 -6.19
N LYS A 149 -6.11 -5.05 -5.83
CA LYS A 149 -7.14 -4.59 -6.78
C LYS A 149 -6.62 -3.46 -7.71
N ASN A 150 -5.93 -2.47 -7.14
CA ASN A 150 -5.37 -1.37 -7.94
C ASN A 150 -4.23 -1.86 -8.84
N SER A 151 -3.41 -2.79 -8.35
CA SER A 151 -2.33 -3.38 -9.13
C SER A 151 -2.86 -4.17 -10.33
N VAL A 152 -3.90 -4.99 -10.12
CA VAL A 152 -4.59 -5.70 -11.20
C VAL A 152 -5.14 -4.73 -12.24
N GLU A 153 -5.85 -3.69 -11.80
CA GLU A 153 -6.45 -2.72 -12.71
C GLU A 153 -5.39 -1.96 -13.52
N GLN A 154 -4.28 -1.54 -12.88
CA GLN A 154 -3.19 -0.86 -13.58
C GLN A 154 -2.46 -1.76 -14.58
N GLY A 155 -2.24 -3.03 -14.26
CA GLY A 155 -1.64 -3.98 -15.19
C GLY A 155 -2.45 -4.11 -16.49
N LYS A 156 -3.78 -4.14 -16.35
CA LYS A 156 -4.71 -4.12 -17.48
C LYS A 156 -4.64 -2.81 -18.28
N GLN A 157 -4.72 -1.66 -17.59
CA GLN A 157 -4.71 -0.33 -18.24
C GLN A 157 -3.40 -0.04 -18.98
N ALA A 158 -2.25 -0.42 -18.40
CA ALA A 158 -0.96 -0.31 -19.06
C ALA A 158 -0.91 -1.18 -20.32
N MET A 159 -1.43 -2.41 -20.24
CA MET A 159 -1.48 -3.32 -21.39
C MET A 159 -2.45 -2.85 -22.49
N ASP A 160 -3.55 -2.18 -22.13
CA ASP A 160 -4.45 -1.54 -23.11
C ASP A 160 -3.73 -0.49 -23.96
N ASP A 161 -2.83 0.29 -23.37
CA ASP A 161 -2.03 1.27 -24.12
C ASP A 161 -0.92 0.60 -24.95
N ILE A 162 -0.24 -0.40 -24.38
CA ILE A 162 0.74 -1.22 -25.10
C ILE A 162 0.13 -1.77 -26.39
N VAL A 163 -1.04 -2.41 -26.31
CA VAL A 163 -1.75 -2.97 -27.47
C VAL A 163 -2.04 -1.91 -28.53
N LYS A 164 -2.42 -0.69 -28.13
CA LYS A 164 -2.71 0.42 -29.06
C LYS A 164 -1.45 1.00 -29.70
N SER A 165 -0.30 0.94 -29.00
CA SER A 165 0.96 1.54 -29.43
C SER A 165 1.93 0.57 -30.11
N MET A 166 1.54 -0.70 -30.26
CA MET A 166 2.32 -1.74 -30.96
C MET A 166 2.59 -1.36 -32.42
N ARG A 167 3.83 -1.62 -32.85
CA ARG A 167 4.30 -1.43 -34.22
C ARG A 167 4.47 -2.80 -34.88
N LYS A 168 4.52 -2.82 -36.21
CA LYS A 168 4.81 -4.04 -36.98
C LYS A 168 6.26 -4.03 -37.43
N GLY A 169 6.91 -5.19 -37.40
CA GLY A 169 8.23 -5.38 -38.02
C GLY A 169 9.42 -4.86 -37.20
N THR A 170 9.35 -4.90 -35.87
CA THR A 170 10.45 -4.47 -34.98
C THR A 170 11.61 -5.47 -34.87
N GLY A 171 11.43 -6.70 -35.37
CA GLY A 171 12.42 -7.77 -35.31
C GLY A 171 12.60 -8.37 -33.92
N ALA A 172 11.82 -7.92 -32.93
CA ALA A 172 11.85 -8.44 -31.57
C ALA A 172 11.26 -9.85 -31.48
N GLU A 173 11.78 -10.66 -30.56
CA GLU A 173 11.23 -11.98 -30.27
C GLU A 173 9.84 -11.87 -29.63
N TYR A 174 9.64 -10.92 -28.73
CA TYR A 174 8.38 -10.68 -28.02
C TYR A 174 7.78 -9.32 -28.37
N ASP A 175 6.46 -9.22 -28.31
CA ASP A 175 5.74 -7.95 -28.36
C ASP A 175 5.93 -7.18 -27.05
N VAL A 176 5.83 -7.90 -25.92
CA VAL A 176 5.99 -7.32 -24.58
C VAL A 176 6.67 -8.29 -23.62
N ILE A 177 7.64 -7.79 -22.85
CA ILE A 177 8.16 -8.48 -21.67
C ILE A 177 7.60 -7.84 -20.42
N ILE A 178 7.03 -8.67 -19.55
CA ILE A 178 6.46 -8.26 -18.27
C ILE A 178 7.46 -8.66 -17.19
N VAL A 179 7.95 -7.68 -16.44
CA VAL A 179 8.93 -7.88 -15.37
C VAL A 179 8.22 -7.84 -14.03
N GLY A 180 8.09 -8.99 -13.38
CA GLY A 180 7.40 -9.21 -12.11
C GLY A 180 6.09 -9.97 -12.28
N ALA A 181 5.90 -11.02 -11.47
CA ALA A 181 4.73 -11.91 -11.41
C ALA A 181 3.86 -11.66 -10.17
N GLY A 182 3.81 -10.40 -9.71
CA GLY A 182 2.81 -9.94 -8.75
C GLY A 182 1.44 -9.69 -9.41
N PRO A 183 0.45 -9.19 -8.66
CA PRO A 183 -0.91 -8.97 -9.17
C PRO A 183 -1.00 -8.11 -10.44
N ALA A 184 -0.15 -7.09 -10.57
CA ALA A 184 -0.08 -6.26 -11.78
C ALA A 184 0.44 -7.03 -12.99
N GLY A 185 1.51 -7.82 -12.81
CA GLY A 185 2.10 -8.62 -13.89
C GLY A 185 1.21 -9.76 -14.34
N ILE A 186 0.56 -10.45 -13.40
CA ILE A 186 -0.44 -11.50 -13.69
C ILE A 186 -1.60 -10.92 -14.51
N SER A 187 -2.16 -9.79 -14.08
CA SER A 187 -3.22 -9.11 -14.81
C SER A 187 -2.78 -8.70 -16.22
N ALA A 188 -1.58 -8.14 -16.35
CA ALA A 188 -1.01 -7.77 -17.64
C ALA A 188 -0.79 -8.98 -18.56
N ALA A 189 -0.33 -10.11 -18.03
CA ALA A 189 -0.12 -11.33 -18.80
C ALA A 189 -1.43 -11.90 -19.34
N LEU A 190 -2.49 -11.93 -18.51
CA LEU A 190 -3.83 -12.31 -18.95
C LEU A 190 -4.36 -11.38 -20.03
N HIS A 191 -4.11 -10.07 -19.90
CA HIS A 191 -4.55 -9.09 -20.89
C HIS A 191 -3.74 -9.16 -22.19
N ALA A 192 -2.44 -9.44 -22.12
CA ALA A 192 -1.60 -9.71 -23.28
C ALA A 192 -2.08 -10.96 -24.03
N LYS A 193 -2.37 -12.05 -23.31
CA LYS A 193 -2.97 -13.28 -23.86
C LYS A 193 -4.31 -13.00 -24.54
N LYS A 194 -5.19 -12.22 -23.90
CA LYS A 194 -6.51 -11.83 -24.46
C LYS A 194 -6.37 -11.11 -25.81
N ASN A 195 -5.33 -10.29 -25.94
CA ASN A 195 -5.04 -9.54 -27.17
C ASN A 195 -4.10 -10.28 -28.13
N LYS A 196 -3.78 -11.55 -27.87
CA LYS A 196 -2.92 -12.41 -28.71
C LYS A 196 -1.52 -11.84 -28.93
N LEU A 197 -0.99 -11.09 -27.97
CA LEU A 197 0.41 -10.67 -27.99
C LEU A 197 1.32 -11.85 -27.69
N LYS A 198 2.51 -11.88 -28.30
CA LYS A 198 3.61 -12.75 -27.91
C LYS A 198 4.34 -12.11 -26.73
N PHE A 199 4.27 -12.71 -25.55
CA PHE A 199 4.84 -12.12 -24.33
C PHE A 199 5.64 -13.12 -23.51
N LEU A 200 6.50 -12.59 -22.63
CA LEU A 200 7.25 -13.34 -21.63
C LEU A 200 7.11 -12.66 -20.27
N VAL A 201 6.89 -13.46 -19.22
CA VAL A 201 6.86 -12.97 -17.84
C VAL A 201 8.12 -13.45 -17.12
N LEU A 202 8.89 -12.51 -16.59
CA LEU A 202 10.12 -12.77 -15.83
C LEU A 202 9.91 -12.37 -14.37
N GLU A 203 10.14 -13.29 -13.44
CA GLU A 203 10.00 -13.06 -11.99
C GLU A 203 11.31 -13.38 -11.28
N GLN A 204 11.75 -12.48 -10.39
CA GLN A 204 13.02 -12.63 -9.68
C GLN A 204 13.01 -13.79 -8.66
N ASP A 205 11.87 -14.02 -8.01
CA ASP A 205 11.67 -15.07 -7.02
C ASP A 205 10.67 -16.08 -7.60
N THR A 206 9.42 -16.03 -7.14
CA THR A 206 8.33 -16.95 -7.53
C THR A 206 7.00 -16.22 -7.64
N LEU A 207 5.99 -16.88 -8.22
CA LEU A 207 4.64 -16.34 -8.43
C LEU A 207 4.05 -15.67 -7.17
N GLY A 208 3.37 -14.53 -7.39
CA GLY A 208 2.61 -13.83 -6.36
C GLY A 208 3.38 -12.68 -5.71
N GLY A 209 4.68 -12.55 -5.97
CA GLY A 209 5.52 -11.45 -5.50
C GLY A 209 5.47 -11.30 -3.98
N THR A 210 5.15 -10.09 -3.49
CA THR A 210 5.04 -9.81 -2.04
C THR A 210 4.08 -10.75 -1.29
N VAL A 211 3.03 -11.26 -1.95
CA VAL A 211 2.08 -12.18 -1.30
C VAL A 211 2.75 -13.49 -0.92
N PHE A 212 3.68 -13.98 -1.75
CA PHE A 212 4.41 -15.21 -1.49
C PHE A 212 5.30 -15.10 -0.23
N THR A 213 5.77 -13.91 0.11
CA THR A 213 6.69 -13.70 1.24
C THR A 213 5.98 -13.53 2.59
N PHE A 214 4.64 -13.57 2.59
CA PHE A 214 3.84 -13.51 3.81
C PHE A 214 3.91 -14.81 4.63
N PRO A 215 3.68 -14.74 5.97
CA PRO A 215 3.45 -15.92 6.77
C PRO A 215 2.31 -16.79 6.21
N ARG A 216 2.39 -18.11 6.37
CA ARG A 216 1.37 -19.05 5.85
C ARG A 216 -0.05 -18.71 6.30
N SER A 217 -0.23 -18.41 7.58
CA SER A 217 -1.52 -18.09 8.20
C SER A 217 -1.97 -16.64 8.00
N LYS A 218 -1.22 -15.82 7.24
CA LYS A 218 -1.54 -14.41 7.08
C LYS A 218 -2.86 -14.23 6.32
N ILE A 219 -3.75 -13.44 6.91
CA ILE A 219 -4.93 -12.91 6.22
C ILE A 219 -4.51 -11.74 5.32
N VAL A 220 -4.85 -11.85 4.05
CA VAL A 220 -4.60 -10.86 3.02
C VAL A 220 -5.89 -10.09 2.77
N MET A 221 -5.81 -8.76 2.87
CA MET A 221 -6.93 -7.87 2.57
C MET A 221 -6.85 -7.36 1.14
N THR A 222 -7.93 -7.49 0.40
CA THR A 222 -8.11 -6.98 -0.96
C THR A 222 -9.55 -6.49 -1.17
N SER A 223 -9.89 -6.14 -2.40
CA SER A 223 -11.23 -5.68 -2.80
C SER A 223 -11.65 -6.42 -4.06
N PRO A 224 -12.97 -6.56 -4.33
CA PRO A 224 -13.43 -7.17 -5.57
C PRO A 224 -12.78 -6.55 -6.80
N MET A 225 -12.34 -7.41 -7.71
CA MET A 225 -11.55 -7.06 -8.89
C MET A 225 -12.02 -7.84 -10.11
N ASP A 226 -11.67 -7.36 -11.30
CA ASP A 226 -11.99 -8.02 -12.57
C ASP A 226 -10.68 -8.48 -13.21
N LEU A 227 -10.51 -9.79 -13.36
CA LEU A 227 -9.32 -10.38 -13.96
C LEU A 227 -9.57 -10.64 -15.46
N PRO A 228 -8.68 -10.18 -16.36
CA PRO A 228 -8.79 -10.52 -17.77
C PRO A 228 -8.81 -12.05 -17.96
N LEU A 229 -9.66 -12.55 -18.88
CA LEU A 229 -9.87 -13.98 -19.17
C LEU A 229 -10.42 -14.85 -18.02
N TYR A 230 -10.78 -14.27 -16.88
CA TYR A 230 -11.39 -15.01 -15.76
C TYR A 230 -12.69 -14.38 -15.25
N GLY A 231 -12.77 -13.05 -15.25
CA GLY A 231 -13.92 -12.27 -14.83
C GLY A 231 -13.85 -11.77 -13.38
N LYS A 232 -15.03 -11.51 -12.80
CA LYS A 232 -15.14 -10.85 -11.49
C LYS A 232 -14.76 -11.81 -10.35
N VAL A 233 -13.78 -11.39 -9.57
CA VAL A 233 -13.34 -12.07 -8.35
C VAL A 233 -13.83 -11.27 -7.14
N LYS A 234 -14.59 -11.93 -6.25
CA LYS A 234 -15.08 -11.35 -5.01
C LYS A 234 -14.21 -11.83 -3.83
N LEU A 235 -13.03 -11.24 -3.70
CA LEU A 235 -12.18 -11.42 -2.52
C LEU A 235 -12.15 -10.12 -1.71
N SER A 236 -12.22 -10.25 -0.38
CA SER A 236 -12.11 -9.13 0.55
C SER A 236 -11.10 -9.46 1.64
N GLU A 237 -11.43 -10.38 2.54
CA GLU A 237 -10.47 -11.03 3.43
C GLU A 237 -10.23 -12.45 2.91
N THR A 238 -8.97 -12.79 2.60
CA THR A 238 -8.58 -14.10 2.03
C THR A 238 -7.30 -14.59 2.69
N SER A 239 -6.95 -15.86 2.51
CA SER A 239 -5.66 -16.39 2.96
C SER A 239 -4.57 -16.19 1.90
N LYS A 240 -3.30 -16.22 2.32
CA LYS A 240 -2.17 -16.30 1.39
C LYS A 240 -2.35 -17.46 0.39
N ALA A 241 -2.70 -18.65 0.89
CA ALA A 241 -2.85 -19.85 0.07
C ALA A 241 -3.95 -19.69 -0.99
N GLU A 242 -5.15 -19.29 -0.58
CA GLU A 242 -6.28 -19.09 -1.49
C GLU A 242 -5.98 -18.07 -2.59
N LEU A 243 -5.26 -16.99 -2.26
CA LEU A 243 -4.86 -15.99 -3.24
C LEU A 243 -3.80 -16.52 -4.22
N LEU A 244 -2.84 -17.32 -3.77
CA LEU A 244 -1.86 -17.97 -4.65
C LEU A 244 -2.52 -19.03 -5.53
N ASP A 245 -3.44 -19.83 -4.99
CA ASP A 245 -4.21 -20.83 -5.72
C ASP A 245 -5.04 -20.17 -6.83
N LEU A 246 -5.66 -19.02 -6.54
CA LEU A 246 -6.32 -18.22 -7.57
C LEU A 246 -5.35 -17.84 -8.70
N TRP A 247 -4.14 -17.39 -8.38
CA TRP A 247 -3.15 -17.03 -9.40
C TRP A 247 -2.70 -18.22 -10.24
N TYR A 248 -2.37 -19.35 -9.61
CA TYR A 248 -2.03 -20.58 -10.33
C TYR A 248 -3.18 -21.03 -11.23
N LYS A 249 -4.40 -21.07 -10.71
CA LYS A 249 -5.59 -21.44 -11.47
C LYS A 249 -5.75 -20.56 -12.70
N VAL A 250 -5.73 -19.24 -12.52
CA VAL A 250 -5.97 -18.29 -13.62
C VAL A 250 -4.92 -18.39 -14.72
N LEU A 251 -3.66 -18.63 -14.35
CA LEU A 251 -2.56 -18.78 -15.31
C LEU A 251 -2.66 -20.11 -16.06
N SER A 252 -2.95 -21.20 -15.33
CA SER A 252 -3.07 -22.55 -15.91
C SER A 252 -4.25 -22.67 -16.87
N GLU A 253 -5.43 -22.14 -16.52
CA GLU A 253 -6.62 -22.13 -17.38
C GLU A 253 -6.42 -21.35 -18.69
N ASN A 254 -5.39 -20.50 -18.75
CA ASN A 254 -5.09 -19.64 -19.90
C ASN A 254 -3.76 -19.97 -20.59
N ASP A 255 -3.12 -21.10 -20.22
CA ASP A 255 -1.82 -21.53 -20.74
C ASP A 255 -0.77 -20.40 -20.70
N ILE A 256 -0.61 -19.78 -19.53
CA ILE A 256 0.36 -18.72 -19.29
C ILE A 256 1.46 -19.26 -18.38
N SER A 257 2.69 -19.31 -18.90
CA SER A 257 3.88 -19.69 -18.15
C SER A 257 4.63 -18.46 -17.63
N ILE A 258 5.21 -18.59 -16.44
CA ILE A 258 6.10 -17.58 -15.84
C ILE A 258 7.49 -18.19 -15.71
N ARG A 259 8.52 -17.42 -16.09
CA ARG A 259 9.91 -17.79 -15.81
C ARG A 259 10.31 -17.21 -14.46
N GLU A 260 10.32 -18.08 -13.46
CA GLU A 260 10.75 -17.79 -12.08
C GLU A 260 12.27 -17.83 -11.94
N ASN A 261 12.79 -17.27 -10.85
CA ASN A 261 14.24 -17.13 -10.60
C ASN A 261 15.00 -16.36 -11.72
N CYS A 262 14.30 -15.47 -12.42
CA CYS A 262 14.81 -14.65 -13.51
C CYS A 262 14.73 -13.16 -13.14
N LYS A 263 15.69 -12.69 -12.34
CA LYS A 263 15.82 -11.27 -12.02
C LYS A 263 16.27 -10.50 -13.25
N VAL A 264 15.53 -9.48 -13.68
CA VAL A 264 15.97 -8.58 -14.76
C VAL A 264 16.99 -7.59 -14.21
N GLU A 265 18.16 -7.52 -14.84
CA GLU A 265 19.26 -6.63 -14.43
C GLU A 265 19.52 -5.49 -15.40
N SER A 266 19.20 -5.69 -16.68
CA SER A 266 19.39 -4.70 -17.73
C SER A 266 18.20 -4.65 -18.68
N ILE A 267 17.84 -3.43 -19.08
CA ILE A 267 16.92 -3.16 -20.19
C ILE A 267 17.59 -2.06 -21.01
N VAL A 268 18.00 -2.40 -22.22
CA VAL A 268 18.71 -1.50 -23.13
C VAL A 268 17.90 -1.36 -24.40
N GLN A 269 17.69 -0.13 -24.86
CA GLN A 269 17.05 0.11 -26.15
C GLN A 269 18.06 -0.11 -27.28
N GLU A 270 17.75 -1.02 -28.20
CA GLU A 270 18.54 -1.30 -29.39
C GLU A 270 17.66 -1.19 -30.64
N ASN A 271 17.98 -0.24 -31.53
CA ASN A 271 17.20 0.05 -32.73
C ASN A 271 15.72 0.37 -32.41
N ASN A 272 14.81 -0.52 -32.80
CA ASN A 272 13.35 -0.38 -32.65
C ASN A 272 12.76 -1.30 -31.57
N HIS A 273 13.60 -1.93 -30.75
CA HIS A 273 13.19 -2.83 -29.67
C HIS A 273 14.09 -2.68 -28.45
N PHE A 274 13.81 -3.45 -27.41
CA PHE A 274 14.59 -3.55 -26.18
C PHE A 274 15.26 -4.90 -26.09
N LYS A 275 16.44 -4.90 -25.49
CA LYS A 275 17.16 -6.08 -25.04
C LYS A 275 17.07 -6.16 -23.53
N VAL A 276 16.56 -7.28 -23.01
CA VAL A 276 16.33 -7.53 -21.59
C VAL A 276 17.26 -8.65 -21.14
N GLY A 277 18.17 -8.35 -20.21
CA GLY A 277 19.17 -9.29 -19.70
C GLY A 277 18.87 -9.77 -18.28
N ILE A 278 19.22 -11.03 -18.02
CA ILE A 278 19.16 -11.68 -16.70
C ILE A 278 20.54 -12.23 -16.29
N PRO A 279 20.80 -12.49 -14.98
CA PRO A 279 22.13 -12.86 -14.48
C PRO A 279 22.72 -14.13 -15.10
N THR A 280 21.89 -15.05 -15.60
CA THR A 280 22.33 -16.30 -16.23
C THR A 280 23.03 -16.08 -17.58
N GLY A 281 22.98 -14.86 -18.13
CA GLY A 281 23.52 -14.51 -19.44
C GLY A 281 22.50 -14.65 -20.58
N ASP A 282 21.29 -15.12 -20.29
CA ASP A 282 20.20 -15.11 -21.28
C ASP A 282 19.75 -13.68 -21.56
N GLU A 283 19.46 -13.41 -22.84
CA GLU A 283 18.99 -12.11 -23.31
C GLU A 283 17.74 -12.32 -24.18
N PHE A 284 16.73 -11.47 -23.96
CA PHE A 284 15.47 -11.51 -24.69
C PHE A 284 15.26 -10.19 -25.41
N THR A 285 14.65 -10.23 -26.60
CA THR A 285 14.29 -9.01 -27.33
C THR A 285 12.79 -8.77 -27.30
N THR A 286 12.38 -7.52 -27.08
CA THR A 286 10.96 -7.15 -26.97
C THR A 286 10.68 -5.76 -27.51
N GLU A 287 9.52 -5.53 -28.12
CA GLU A 287 9.16 -4.18 -28.54
C GLU A 287 8.84 -3.27 -27.35
N LYS A 288 8.09 -3.78 -26.37
CA LYS A 288 7.67 -3.03 -25.17
C LYS A 288 8.10 -3.74 -23.89
N VAL A 289 8.24 -2.98 -22.80
CA VAL A 289 8.50 -3.54 -21.47
C VAL A 289 7.47 -3.01 -20.49
N LEU A 290 6.89 -3.90 -19.68
CA LEU A 290 6.06 -3.51 -18.53
C LEU A 290 6.75 -3.90 -17.23
N LEU A 291 7.08 -2.91 -16.42
CA LEU A 291 7.65 -3.09 -15.09
C LEU A 291 6.52 -3.22 -14.05
N ALA A 292 6.35 -4.43 -13.51
CA ALA A 292 5.38 -4.81 -12.48
C ALA A 292 6.06 -5.32 -11.19
N ILE A 293 7.27 -4.82 -10.91
CA ILE A 293 8.19 -5.30 -9.86
C ILE A 293 7.85 -4.87 -8.42
N GLY A 294 6.80 -4.06 -8.23
CA GLY A 294 6.38 -3.56 -6.90
C GLY A 294 7.44 -2.70 -6.19
N ARG A 295 7.30 -2.52 -4.87
CA ARG A 295 8.32 -1.82 -4.02
C ARG A 295 8.89 -2.66 -2.89
N ARG A 296 8.26 -3.81 -2.61
CA ARG A 296 8.54 -4.65 -1.43
C ARG A 296 9.30 -5.92 -1.75
N GLY A 297 9.63 -6.17 -3.02
CA GLY A 297 10.42 -7.35 -3.42
C GLY A 297 11.82 -7.33 -2.77
N THR A 298 12.41 -6.15 -2.61
CA THR A 298 13.72 -5.94 -1.99
C THR A 298 13.56 -5.27 -0.63
N PRO A 299 13.86 -5.97 0.49
CA PRO A 299 13.79 -5.39 1.81
C PRO A 299 14.89 -4.33 2.00
N ARG A 300 14.60 -3.31 2.81
CA ARG A 300 15.58 -2.31 3.21
C ARG A 300 16.60 -2.93 4.17
N LYS A 301 17.86 -2.89 3.76
CA LYS A 301 19.01 -3.23 4.62
C LYS A 301 19.29 -2.11 5.62
N LEU A 302 19.75 -2.46 6.81
CA LEU A 302 20.19 -1.52 7.84
C LEU A 302 21.65 -1.10 7.64
N ASN A 303 22.42 -1.89 6.88
CA ASN A 303 23.85 -1.79 6.64
C ASN A 303 24.66 -1.76 7.94
N VAL A 304 24.34 -2.69 8.85
CA VAL A 304 25.03 -2.83 10.15
C VAL A 304 25.97 -4.04 10.13
N PRO A 305 27.08 -4.02 10.88
CA PRO A 305 27.95 -5.19 11.01
C PRO A 305 27.17 -6.44 11.43
N GLY A 306 27.40 -7.56 10.73
CA GLY A 306 26.76 -8.85 10.99
C GLY A 306 25.36 -9.04 10.40
N GLU A 307 24.83 -8.06 9.66
CA GLU A 307 23.52 -8.16 8.99
C GLU A 307 23.42 -9.30 7.98
N ASP A 308 24.54 -9.73 7.38
CA ASP A 308 24.59 -10.82 6.40
C ASP A 308 24.69 -12.22 7.05
N SER A 309 24.59 -12.31 8.39
CA SER A 309 24.57 -13.59 9.11
C SER A 309 23.32 -14.42 8.81
N GLU A 310 23.45 -15.76 8.83
CA GLU A 310 22.36 -16.70 8.59
C GLU A 310 21.19 -16.57 9.59
N LYS A 311 21.42 -15.98 10.77
CA LYS A 311 20.36 -15.72 11.76
C LYS A 311 19.48 -14.51 11.45
N VAL A 312 19.82 -13.75 10.41
CA VAL A 312 19.11 -12.52 10.02
C VAL A 312 18.18 -12.83 8.84
N ALA A 313 16.89 -12.54 9.03
CA ALA A 313 15.88 -12.73 8.01
C ALA A 313 15.04 -11.46 7.79
N TYR A 314 14.55 -11.28 6.57
CA TYR A 314 13.69 -10.14 6.18
C TYR A 314 12.26 -10.58 5.86
N ARG A 315 11.98 -11.87 6.05
CA ARG A 315 10.72 -12.54 5.75
C ARG A 315 10.48 -13.54 6.86
N LEU A 316 9.24 -13.61 7.34
CA LEU A 316 8.79 -14.62 8.28
C LEU A 316 7.75 -15.47 7.55
N LEU A 317 8.09 -16.72 7.24
CA LEU A 317 7.25 -17.60 6.41
C LEU A 317 6.43 -18.58 7.26
N GLU A 318 7.09 -19.21 8.23
CA GLU A 318 6.54 -20.31 9.04
C GLU A 318 6.84 -20.08 10.53
N PRO A 319 6.21 -19.08 11.17
CA PRO A 319 6.41 -18.83 12.59
C PRO A 319 6.09 -20.04 13.47
N GLU A 320 5.17 -20.91 13.04
CA GLU A 320 4.74 -22.11 13.75
C GLU A 320 5.84 -23.17 13.96
N TYR A 321 6.97 -23.07 13.25
CA TYR A 321 8.13 -23.96 13.43
C TYR A 321 9.26 -23.33 14.25
N ILE A 322 9.02 -22.15 14.83
CA ILE A 322 10.00 -21.43 15.63
C ILE A 322 9.50 -21.42 17.08
N SER A 323 10.22 -22.12 17.93
CA SER A 323 9.91 -22.25 19.36
C SER A 323 11.21 -22.24 20.17
N ASP A 324 11.13 -21.76 21.41
CA ASP A 324 12.22 -21.73 22.38
C ASP A 324 13.45 -20.95 21.84
N LYS A 325 13.19 -19.73 21.36
CA LYS A 325 14.21 -18.81 20.83
C LYS A 325 14.13 -17.42 21.45
N ASP A 326 15.29 -16.78 21.58
CA ASP A 326 15.42 -15.34 21.79
C ASP A 326 15.39 -14.63 20.43
N ILE A 327 14.32 -13.88 20.14
CA ILE A 327 14.07 -13.28 18.83
C ILE A 327 14.02 -11.76 18.92
N ILE A 328 14.82 -11.11 18.09
CA ILE A 328 14.75 -9.66 17.88
C ILE A 328 13.94 -9.37 16.63
N VAL A 329 12.87 -8.60 16.75
CA VAL A 329 12.13 -8.06 15.61
C VAL A 329 12.41 -6.56 15.50
N VAL A 330 12.86 -6.09 14.34
CA VAL A 330 13.19 -4.69 14.10
C VAL A 330 12.17 -4.04 13.17
N GLY A 331 11.44 -3.04 13.67
CA GLY A 331 10.51 -2.23 12.87
C GLY A 331 9.27 -1.78 13.63
N GLY A 332 8.53 -0.83 13.04
CA GLY A 332 7.32 -0.26 13.66
C GLY A 332 6.14 -0.12 12.71
N GLY A 333 6.13 -0.91 11.64
CA GLY A 333 4.98 -1.06 10.75
C GLY A 333 4.22 -2.37 11.01
N ASP A 334 3.09 -2.57 10.34
CA ASP A 334 2.26 -3.76 10.53
C ASP A 334 3.04 -5.06 10.33
N SER A 335 3.96 -5.13 9.36
CA SER A 335 4.80 -6.31 9.14
C SER A 335 5.62 -6.72 10.37
N ALA A 336 6.20 -5.74 11.08
CA ALA A 336 7.00 -6.00 12.28
C ALA A 336 6.12 -6.44 13.45
N VAL A 337 5.01 -5.73 13.66
CA VAL A 337 4.07 -6.03 14.74
C VAL A 337 3.40 -7.39 14.55
N GLU A 338 2.94 -7.70 13.33
CA GLU A 338 2.34 -9.00 13.03
C GLU A 338 3.36 -10.14 13.17
N ALA A 339 4.62 -9.93 12.80
CA ALA A 339 5.67 -10.91 13.01
C ALA A 339 5.93 -11.17 14.50
N ALA A 340 6.08 -10.12 15.30
CA ALA A 340 6.28 -10.24 16.74
C ALA A 340 5.10 -10.95 17.42
N LEU A 341 3.86 -10.56 17.08
CA LEU A 341 2.64 -11.20 17.58
C LEU A 341 2.51 -12.67 17.17
N SER A 342 3.07 -13.07 16.03
CA SER A 342 3.01 -14.45 15.55
C SER A 342 4.06 -15.35 16.21
N LEU A 343 5.08 -14.76 16.84
CA LEU A 343 6.20 -15.47 17.46
C LEU A 343 6.10 -15.53 19.00
N MET A 344 5.30 -14.66 19.61
CA MET A 344 5.31 -14.41 21.07
C MET A 344 4.84 -15.56 21.97
N ASP A 345 4.11 -16.55 21.44
CA ASP A 345 3.51 -17.59 22.29
C ASP A 345 4.52 -18.67 22.72
N ASP A 346 5.49 -18.99 21.86
CA ASP A 346 6.49 -20.04 22.09
C ASP A 346 7.93 -19.51 22.19
N ASN A 347 8.13 -18.18 22.14
CA ASN A 347 9.46 -17.56 22.09
C ASN A 347 9.56 -16.33 22.99
N HIS A 348 10.79 -15.93 23.32
CA HIS A 348 11.07 -14.64 23.94
C HIS A 348 11.31 -13.59 22.84
N VAL A 349 10.39 -12.63 22.71
CA VAL A 349 10.39 -11.68 21.59
C VAL A 349 10.63 -10.26 22.08
N THR A 350 11.71 -9.65 21.61
CA THR A 350 11.96 -8.21 21.78
C THR A 350 11.68 -7.47 20.48
N LEU A 351 10.76 -6.50 20.50
CA LEU A 351 10.42 -5.64 19.38
C LEU A 351 11.13 -4.29 19.50
N SER A 352 12.15 -4.08 18.68
CA SER A 352 12.92 -2.83 18.60
C SER A 352 12.33 -1.88 17.56
N TYR A 353 12.08 -0.64 17.97
CA TYR A 353 11.64 0.41 17.06
C TYR A 353 12.26 1.77 17.37
N ARG A 354 12.86 2.38 16.33
CA ARG A 354 13.58 3.66 16.42
C ARG A 354 12.77 4.87 16.85
N SER A 355 11.45 4.83 16.79
CA SER A 355 10.59 5.96 17.15
C SER A 355 9.98 5.76 18.54
N GLU A 356 9.43 6.84 19.10
CA GLU A 356 8.83 6.83 20.43
C GLU A 356 7.47 6.12 20.51
N ALA A 357 6.77 5.99 19.37
CA ALA A 357 5.44 5.38 19.28
C ALA A 357 5.15 4.88 17.85
N PHE A 358 4.28 3.88 17.73
CA PHE A 358 3.79 3.40 16.45
C PHE A 358 2.92 4.46 15.75
N LYS A 359 3.30 4.84 14.53
CA LYS A 359 2.57 5.85 13.73
C LYS A 359 1.82 5.26 12.54
N ARG A 360 2.05 3.97 12.24
CA ARG A 360 1.73 3.38 10.93
C ARG A 360 0.89 2.12 10.99
N ILE A 361 0.66 1.57 12.18
CA ILE A 361 0.03 0.27 12.33
C ILE A 361 -1.49 0.41 12.38
N LYS A 362 -2.17 -0.63 11.90
CA LYS A 362 -3.62 -0.72 11.93
C LYS A 362 -4.14 -0.75 13.37
N PRO A 363 -5.35 -0.22 13.65
CA PRO A 363 -5.93 -0.20 15.00
C PRO A 363 -5.97 -1.57 15.68
N LYS A 364 -6.29 -2.62 14.91
CA LYS A 364 -6.33 -4.00 15.39
C LYS A 364 -4.95 -4.48 15.85
N ASN A 365 -3.90 -4.13 15.12
CA ASN A 365 -2.53 -4.49 15.45
C ASN A 365 -2.03 -3.67 16.65
N ASP A 366 -2.39 -2.39 16.74
CA ASP A 366 -2.09 -1.52 17.89
C ASP A 366 -2.70 -2.06 19.19
N ALA A 367 -3.97 -2.46 19.16
CA ALA A 367 -4.63 -3.06 20.33
C ALA A 367 -3.95 -4.37 20.75
N LYS A 368 -3.64 -5.25 19.79
CA LYS A 368 -2.99 -6.54 20.06
C LYS A 368 -1.59 -6.39 20.63
N ILE A 369 -0.75 -5.51 20.07
CA ILE A 369 0.62 -5.34 20.55
C ILE A 369 0.66 -4.72 21.95
N LYS A 370 -0.22 -3.75 22.23
CA LYS A 370 -0.36 -3.18 23.58
C LYS A 370 -0.75 -4.24 24.61
N GLN A 371 -1.69 -5.11 24.26
CA GLN A 371 -2.09 -6.22 25.12
C GLN A 371 -0.92 -7.19 25.35
N ALA A 372 -0.23 -7.61 24.29
CA ALA A 372 0.90 -8.53 24.39
C ALA A 372 2.05 -7.97 25.25
N VAL A 373 2.32 -6.67 25.16
CA VAL A 373 3.31 -5.98 26.01
C VAL A 373 2.83 -5.91 27.46
N ALA A 374 1.55 -5.60 27.70
CA ALA A 374 0.98 -5.57 29.05
C ALA A 374 0.98 -6.95 29.72
N ASP A 375 0.80 -8.01 28.95
CA ASP A 375 0.85 -9.40 29.40
C ASP A 375 2.29 -9.94 29.55
N GLY A 376 3.30 -9.14 29.22
CA GLY A 376 4.71 -9.52 29.31
C GLY A 376 5.16 -10.54 28.24
N LYS A 377 4.35 -10.78 27.21
CA LYS A 377 4.67 -11.71 26.11
C LYS A 377 5.65 -11.13 25.09
N ILE A 378 5.67 -9.80 24.95
CA ILE A 378 6.60 -9.08 24.05
C ILE A 378 7.27 -7.98 24.84
N GLU A 379 8.60 -7.94 24.79
CA GLU A 379 9.39 -6.82 25.29
C GLU A 379 9.44 -5.74 24.21
N MET A 380 8.88 -4.55 24.48
CA MET A 380 8.88 -3.45 23.52
C MET A 380 9.96 -2.42 23.83
N LEU A 381 10.87 -2.19 22.89
CA LEU A 381 11.95 -1.20 23.01
C LEU A 381 11.76 -0.06 22.00
N PHE A 382 11.08 1.00 22.41
CA PHE A 382 11.02 2.24 21.63
C PHE A 382 12.34 3.02 21.69
N ASN A 383 12.52 3.95 20.75
CA ASN A 383 13.72 4.78 20.67
C ASN A 383 15.04 3.98 20.63
N SER A 384 15.00 2.80 20.01
CA SER A 384 16.15 1.89 19.89
C SER A 384 16.50 1.64 18.42
N ASN A 385 17.79 1.61 18.09
CA ASN A 385 18.29 1.29 16.76
C ASN A 385 19.27 0.12 16.85
N LEU A 386 19.05 -0.92 16.05
CA LEU A 386 20.03 -1.99 15.88
C LEU A 386 21.28 -1.44 15.20
N THR A 387 22.45 -1.61 15.84
CA THR A 387 23.73 -1.07 15.37
C THR A 387 24.77 -2.13 15.05
N ALA A 388 24.67 -3.33 15.62
CA ALA A 388 25.53 -4.47 15.27
C ALA A 388 24.85 -5.80 15.64
N ILE A 389 25.25 -6.86 14.95
CA ILE A 389 24.80 -8.23 15.17
C ILE A 389 26.05 -9.11 15.31
N ALA A 390 26.33 -9.59 16.51
CA ALA A 390 27.38 -10.59 16.75
C ALA A 390 26.79 -12.00 16.69
N GLU A 391 27.60 -13.04 16.96
CA GLU A 391 27.16 -14.44 16.85
C GLU A 391 25.97 -14.77 17.78
N LYS A 392 26.00 -14.32 19.04
CA LYS A 392 25.00 -14.66 20.08
C LYS A 392 24.29 -13.46 20.69
N GLU A 393 24.65 -12.26 20.26
CA GLU A 393 24.14 -11.02 20.81
C GLU A 393 23.96 -9.95 19.73
N ILE A 394 23.20 -8.93 20.07
CA ILE A 394 23.03 -7.71 19.28
C ILE A 394 23.32 -6.48 20.13
N ASP A 395 23.69 -5.39 19.45
CA ASP A 395 23.82 -4.07 20.05
C ASP A 395 22.65 -3.18 19.61
N LEU A 396 21.90 -2.64 20.57
CA LEU A 396 20.88 -1.62 20.35
C LEU A 396 21.37 -0.27 20.91
N SER A 397 21.50 0.72 20.03
CA SER A 397 21.71 2.11 20.45
C SER A 397 20.37 2.73 20.88
N LEU A 398 20.31 3.16 22.13
CA LEU A 398 19.17 3.87 22.72
C LEU A 398 19.31 5.39 22.52
N LYS A 399 18.20 6.13 22.59
CA LYS A 399 18.19 7.59 22.41
C LYS A 399 19.04 8.37 23.42
N ASN A 400 19.30 7.81 24.60
CA ASN A 400 20.20 8.39 25.59
C ASN A 400 21.70 8.19 25.25
N GLY A 401 22.01 7.50 24.16
CA GLY A 401 23.37 7.18 23.73
C GLY A 401 23.94 5.90 24.34
N GLU A 402 23.21 5.25 25.25
CA GLU A 402 23.61 3.96 25.80
C GLU A 402 23.45 2.86 24.77
N VAL A 403 24.34 1.86 24.84
CA VAL A 403 24.27 0.65 24.04
C VAL A 403 23.75 -0.47 24.93
N LEU A 404 22.60 -1.01 24.58
CA LEU A 404 21.99 -2.16 25.23
C LEU A 404 22.37 -3.42 24.46
N GLN A 405 23.03 -4.36 25.13
CA GLN A 405 23.37 -5.66 24.59
C GLN A 405 22.29 -6.68 24.97
N LEU A 406 21.76 -7.37 23.97
CA LEU A 406 20.75 -8.41 24.16
C LEU A 406 21.21 -9.71 23.50
N LYS A 407 20.98 -10.82 24.19
CA LYS A 407 21.16 -12.15 23.59
C LYS A 407 20.09 -12.39 22.53
N ASN A 408 20.45 -13.10 21.48
CA ASN A 408 19.51 -13.48 20.46
C ASN A 408 19.95 -14.72 19.67
N ASP A 409 18.96 -15.53 19.30
CA ASP A 409 19.10 -16.61 18.34
C ASP A 409 18.76 -16.16 16.93
N LEU A 410 17.73 -15.32 16.76
CA LEU A 410 17.22 -14.88 15.46
C LEU A 410 16.98 -13.37 15.42
N VAL A 411 17.14 -12.77 14.23
CA VAL A 411 16.82 -11.35 13.98
C VAL A 411 15.92 -11.23 12.75
N TYR A 412 14.75 -10.65 12.91
CA TYR A 412 13.84 -10.32 11.82
C TYR A 412 13.81 -8.82 11.56
N ILE A 413 14.25 -8.40 10.37
CA ILE A 413 14.31 -6.98 9.98
C ILE A 413 13.14 -6.61 9.07
N PHE A 414 12.24 -5.76 9.56
CA PHE A 414 11.09 -5.22 8.83
C PHE A 414 11.16 -3.69 8.74
N ALA A 415 12.25 -3.18 8.15
CA ALA A 415 12.52 -1.75 7.99
C ALA A 415 11.81 -1.09 6.77
N GLY A 416 11.01 -1.85 6.03
CA GLY A 416 10.34 -1.43 4.79
C GLY A 416 11.04 -1.97 3.54
N GLY A 417 10.56 -1.56 2.36
CA GLY A 417 11.18 -1.88 1.07
C GLY A 417 11.86 -0.66 0.46
N GLU A 418 12.82 -0.90 -0.44
CA GLU A 418 13.44 0.15 -1.23
C GLU A 418 12.87 0.18 -2.65
N LEU A 419 12.62 1.38 -3.16
CA LEU A 419 12.36 1.55 -4.58
C LEU A 419 13.66 1.16 -5.32
N PRO A 420 13.60 0.39 -6.41
CA PRO A 420 14.79 0.04 -7.19
C PRO A 420 15.26 1.25 -8.04
N THR A 421 15.53 2.38 -7.39
CA THR A 421 15.82 3.69 -8.00
C THR A 421 16.99 3.60 -8.97
N GLN A 422 18.07 2.93 -8.58
CA GLN A 422 19.26 2.76 -9.42
C GLN A 422 18.94 1.97 -10.70
N PHE A 423 18.15 0.90 -10.59
CA PHE A 423 17.73 0.10 -11.74
C PHE A 423 16.86 0.94 -12.69
N LEU A 424 15.85 1.64 -12.16
CA LEU A 424 14.98 2.50 -12.96
C LEU A 424 15.76 3.63 -13.66
N GLN A 425 16.69 4.28 -12.96
CA GLN A 425 17.55 5.31 -13.53
C GLN A 425 18.47 4.77 -14.64
N LYS A 426 19.01 3.55 -14.49
CA LYS A 426 19.82 2.89 -15.53
C LYS A 426 19.03 2.64 -16.81
N ILE A 427 17.71 2.44 -16.71
CA ILE A 427 16.79 2.27 -17.86
C ILE A 427 16.37 3.64 -18.45
N GLY A 428 16.84 4.74 -17.87
CA GLY A 428 16.50 6.10 -18.31
C GLY A 428 15.18 6.62 -17.72
N ILE A 429 14.62 5.96 -16.70
CA ILE A 429 13.39 6.41 -16.05
C ILE A 429 13.73 7.47 -14.99
N ASN A 430 13.15 8.65 -15.16
CA ASN A 430 13.33 9.77 -14.24
C ASN A 430 12.52 9.52 -12.96
N ILE A 431 13.17 9.69 -11.82
CA ILE A 431 12.52 9.63 -10.51
C ILE A 431 12.49 11.03 -9.93
N THR A 432 11.29 11.46 -9.56
CA THR A 432 11.06 12.80 -9.00
C THR A 432 10.42 12.67 -7.64
N LYS A 433 10.90 13.48 -6.69
CA LYS A 433 10.27 13.61 -5.39
C LYS A 433 9.02 14.48 -5.52
N ARG A 434 7.85 13.88 -5.38
CA ARG A 434 6.55 14.54 -5.53
C ARG A 434 5.98 14.94 -4.18
N PHE A 435 5.47 16.17 -4.08
CA PHE A 435 4.85 16.74 -2.89
C PHE A 435 3.38 17.05 -3.20
N GLY A 436 2.44 16.48 -2.45
CA GLY A 436 0.99 16.71 -2.64
C GLY A 436 0.46 16.35 -4.03
N TYR A 437 1.10 15.42 -4.75
CA TYR A 437 0.76 15.14 -6.14
C TYR A 437 -0.52 14.31 -6.25
N ALA A 438 -1.51 14.81 -6.99
CA ALA A 438 -2.76 14.11 -7.24
C ALA A 438 -2.54 12.97 -8.27
N LEU A 439 -2.55 11.73 -7.78
CA LEU A 439 -2.50 10.52 -8.61
C LEU A 439 -3.86 10.26 -9.28
N LEU A 440 -4.95 10.47 -8.56
CA LEU A 440 -6.31 10.45 -9.10
C LEU A 440 -6.99 11.77 -8.81
N LYS A 441 -7.51 12.39 -9.87
CA LYS A 441 -8.34 13.59 -9.81
C LYS A 441 -9.46 13.44 -10.83
N HIS A 442 -10.63 13.99 -10.53
CA HIS A 442 -11.68 14.12 -11.53
C HIS A 442 -11.29 15.23 -12.52
N ASN A 443 -11.62 15.05 -13.79
CA ASN A 443 -11.44 16.11 -14.77
C ASN A 443 -12.46 17.22 -14.45
N LYS A 444 -11.97 18.43 -14.17
CA LYS A 444 -12.85 19.60 -14.14
C LYS A 444 -13.25 19.86 -15.59
N ASN A 445 -14.51 19.64 -15.92
CA ASN A 445 -15.09 20.05 -17.20
C ASN A 445 -15.06 21.58 -17.35
#